data_AF-A0A8I0S9P8-F1
#
_entry.id   AF-A0A8I0S9P8-F1
#
_cell.length_a   1.000
_cell.length_b   1.000
_cell.length_c   1.000
_cell.angle_alpha   90.00
_cell.angle_beta   90.00
_cell.angle_gamma   90.00
#
_symmetry.space_group_name_H-M   'P 1'
#
loop_
_entity.id
_entity.type
_entity.pdbx_description
1 polymer ?
#
loop_
_entity_poly.entity_id
_entity_poly.type
_entity_poly.pdbx_seq_one_letter_code
_entity_poly.pdbx_strand_id
1 'polypeptide(L)'
;MTNVELIRKADFSPNYFYMRLRGDALFDTNDIDKLATAFGVTPADVIVLASSFTDEDDADTITVSDSGELARRLLFLSGADASHESTVASINAAGAVLTVDEWQALIAGEGPRRVSSSVLSAVADHFDVDESYLTELHGTESAEQVEAAVSFQRALRDSGASAVAARALGDVSPGALNAITEAIRSIEKGRRP
;
A
#
# COMPACT_ATOMS: atom_id res chain seq x y z
N MET A 1 14.08 14.22 29.66
CA MET A 1 15.21 13.99 28.74
C MET A 1 14.89 14.68 27.44
N THR A 2 15.81 15.49 26.92
CA THR A 2 15.68 16.17 25.63
C THR A 2 16.07 15.23 24.48
N ASN A 3 15.65 15.55 23.24
CA ASN A 3 16.06 14.78 22.05
C ASN A 3 17.59 14.72 21.90
N VAL A 4 18.30 15.80 22.20
CA VAL A 4 19.78 15.85 22.13
C VAL A 4 20.42 14.89 23.13
N GLU A 5 19.90 14.84 24.36
CA GLU A 5 20.37 13.90 25.39
C GLU A 5 20.06 12.44 25.01
N LEU A 6 18.88 12.18 24.47
CA LEU A 6 18.47 10.85 24.01
C LEU A 6 19.35 10.36 22.86
N ILE A 7 19.56 11.19 21.83
CA ILE A 7 20.43 10.87 20.67
C ILE A 7 21.83 10.47 21.15
N ARG A 8 22.41 11.24 22.09
CA ARG A 8 23.73 10.92 22.65
C ARG A 8 23.70 9.62 23.45
N LYS A 9 22.68 9.41 24.29
CA LYS A 9 22.60 8.24 25.17
C LYS A 9 22.32 6.93 24.42
N ALA A 10 21.57 7.01 23.33
CA ALA A 10 21.24 5.87 22.47
C ALA A 10 22.23 5.67 21.30
N ASP A 11 23.29 6.49 21.22
CA ASP A 11 24.31 6.41 20.17
C ASP A 11 23.72 6.48 18.74
N PHE A 12 22.89 7.50 18.50
CA PHE A 12 22.39 7.82 17.18
C PHE A 12 23.12 9.01 16.56
N SER A 13 23.21 9.01 15.23
CA SER A 13 23.45 10.25 14.49
C SER A 13 22.21 11.16 14.57
N PRO A 14 22.35 12.47 14.80
CA PRO A 14 21.22 13.39 14.82
C PRO A 14 20.37 13.33 13.55
N ASN A 15 21.00 13.28 12.37
CA ASN A 15 20.28 13.21 11.09
C ASN A 15 19.49 11.89 10.96
N TYR A 16 20.10 10.78 11.36
CA TYR A 16 19.48 9.46 11.34
C TYR A 16 18.24 9.39 12.23
N PHE A 17 18.34 9.96 13.44
CA PHE A 17 17.24 10.00 14.42
C PHE A 17 16.09 10.90 13.95
N TYR A 18 16.39 12.13 13.51
CA TYR A 18 15.34 13.07 13.09
C TYR A 18 14.63 12.66 11.80
N MET A 19 15.34 12.00 10.87
CA MET A 19 14.71 11.41 9.68
C MET A 19 13.62 10.41 10.09
N ARG A 20 13.89 9.53 11.06
CA ARG A 20 12.91 8.57 11.58
C ARG A 20 11.83 9.20 12.44
N LEU A 21 12.19 10.18 13.25
CA LEU A 21 11.23 10.90 14.10
C LEU A 21 10.19 11.67 13.27
N ARG A 22 10.57 12.21 12.09
CA ARG A 22 9.65 12.83 11.13
C ARG A 22 8.87 11.81 10.30
N GLY A 23 9.20 10.53 10.41
CA GLY A 23 8.62 9.49 9.59
C GLY A 23 9.12 9.48 8.16
N ASP A 24 10.35 9.89 7.87
CA ASP A 24 10.94 9.69 6.54
C ASP A 24 11.45 8.24 6.38
N ALA A 25 11.74 7.56 7.50
CA ALA A 25 12.16 6.15 7.57
C ALA A 25 11.66 5.50 8.87
N LEU A 26 11.63 4.17 8.93
CA LEU A 26 11.21 3.43 10.12
C LEU A 26 12.39 3.20 11.09
N PHE A 27 12.07 3.14 12.38
CA PHE A 27 12.96 2.56 13.38
C PHE A 27 12.98 1.04 13.22
N ASP A 28 14.17 0.45 13.18
CA ASP A 28 14.33 -1.01 13.16
C ASP A 28 14.43 -1.60 14.57
N THR A 29 14.51 -2.93 14.68
CA THR A 29 14.57 -3.62 15.98
C THR A 29 15.80 -3.23 16.81
N ASN A 30 16.93 -2.96 16.17
CA ASN A 30 18.15 -2.54 16.85
C ASN A 30 18.02 -1.09 17.34
N ASP A 31 17.33 -0.23 16.59
CA ASP A 31 17.00 1.10 17.04
C ASP A 31 16.12 1.08 18.30
N ILE A 32 15.11 0.19 18.35
CA ILE A 32 14.25 0.01 19.53
C ILE A 32 15.06 -0.44 20.74
N ASP A 33 16.02 -1.36 20.58
CA ASP A 33 16.88 -1.82 21.67
C ASP A 33 17.75 -0.69 22.25
N LYS A 34 18.34 0.13 21.36
CA LYS A 34 19.11 1.31 21.76
C LYS A 34 18.27 2.33 22.52
N LEU A 35 17.05 2.59 22.04
CA LEU A 35 16.12 3.51 22.69
C LEU A 35 15.70 2.99 24.06
N ALA A 36 15.27 1.72 24.15
CA ALA A 36 14.88 1.08 25.40
C ALA A 36 16.01 1.16 26.44
N THR A 37 17.23 0.83 26.03
CA THR A 37 18.44 0.93 26.86
C THR A 37 18.69 2.36 27.35
N ALA A 38 18.52 3.37 26.48
CA ALA A 38 18.66 4.77 26.86
C ALA A 38 17.59 5.23 27.87
N PHE A 39 16.39 4.65 27.84
CA PHE A 39 15.35 4.90 28.84
C PHE A 39 15.47 4.02 30.09
N GLY A 40 16.36 3.03 30.10
CA GLY A 40 16.54 2.11 31.23
C GLY A 40 15.42 1.08 31.36
N VAL A 41 14.76 0.76 30.25
CA VAL A 41 13.67 -0.22 30.16
C VAL A 41 14.05 -1.33 29.17
N THR A 42 13.31 -2.43 29.16
CA THR A 42 13.49 -3.47 28.14
C THR A 42 12.69 -3.14 26.87
N PRO A 43 13.07 -3.69 25.69
CA PRO A 43 12.24 -3.57 24.48
C PRO A 43 10.81 -4.08 24.68
N ALA A 44 10.61 -5.11 25.51
CA ALA A 44 9.29 -5.64 25.83
C ALA A 44 8.42 -4.60 26.58
N ASP A 45 9.01 -3.85 27.52
CA ASP A 45 8.30 -2.79 28.24
C ASP A 45 7.86 -1.66 27.30
N VAL A 46 8.68 -1.33 26.29
CA VAL A 46 8.33 -0.34 25.25
C VAL A 46 7.12 -0.81 24.45
N ILE A 47 7.06 -2.08 24.07
CA ILE A 47 5.92 -2.65 23.33
C ILE A 47 4.65 -2.62 24.18
N VAL A 48 4.71 -3.09 25.44
CA VAL A 48 3.56 -3.10 26.36
C VAL A 48 3.03 -1.69 26.57
N LEU A 49 3.93 -0.72 26.77
CA LEU A 49 3.56 0.67 26.93
C LEU A 49 2.96 1.25 25.64
N ALA A 50 3.53 0.95 24.47
CA ALA A 50 2.99 1.39 23.18
C ALA A 50 1.57 0.85 22.94
N SER A 51 1.31 -0.41 23.26
CA SER A 51 -0.03 -1.02 23.20
C SER A 51 -1.04 -0.41 24.17
N SER A 52 -0.59 0.32 25.20
CA SER A 52 -1.48 1.06 26.11
C SER A 52 -1.85 2.45 25.60
N PHE A 53 -1.13 2.96 24.58
CA PHE A 53 -1.39 4.26 23.95
C PHE A 53 -2.22 4.15 22.66
N THR A 54 -2.47 2.95 22.16
CA THR A 54 -3.41 2.74 21.06
C THR A 54 -4.83 2.87 21.61
N ASP A 55 -5.52 3.97 21.26
CA ASP A 55 -6.98 4.04 21.41
C ASP A 55 -7.64 2.90 20.60
N GLU A 56 -8.84 2.48 20.95
CA GLU A 56 -9.56 1.40 20.24
C GLU A 56 -9.73 1.71 18.73
N ASP A 57 -9.81 3.00 18.35
CA ASP A 57 -9.84 3.46 16.96
C ASP A 57 -8.50 3.26 16.21
N ASP A 58 -7.38 3.18 16.94
CA ASP A 58 -6.02 3.10 16.39
C ASP A 58 -5.56 1.64 16.20
N ALA A 59 -6.26 0.69 16.83
CA ALA A 59 -6.05 -0.75 16.71
C ALA A 59 -6.35 -1.28 15.29
N ASP A 60 -7.16 -0.54 14.53
CA ASP A 60 -7.59 -0.91 13.18
C ASP A 60 -6.82 -0.18 12.07
N THR A 61 -5.58 0.26 12.37
CA THR A 61 -4.72 0.95 11.40
C THR A 61 -3.47 0.14 11.06
N ILE A 62 -3.16 0.08 9.77
CA ILE A 62 -1.96 -0.55 9.22
C ILE A 62 -0.90 0.54 9.02
N THR A 63 0.32 0.26 9.50
CA THR A 63 1.47 1.13 9.24
C THR A 63 2.07 0.77 7.88
N VAL A 64 1.99 1.70 6.94
CA VAL A 64 2.55 1.62 5.60
C VAL A 64 4.07 1.76 5.68
N SER A 65 4.79 0.68 5.36
CA SER A 65 6.25 0.64 5.40
C SER A 65 6.90 1.46 4.27
N ASP A 66 6.25 1.51 3.10
CA ASP A 66 6.70 2.24 1.92
C ASP A 66 5.53 2.98 1.25
N SER A 67 5.34 4.25 1.63
CA SER A 67 4.28 5.09 1.07
C SER A 67 4.43 5.34 -0.43
N GLY A 68 5.66 5.30 -0.97
CA GLY A 68 5.92 5.50 -2.39
C GLY A 68 5.49 4.30 -3.21
N GLU A 69 5.81 3.09 -2.75
CA GLU A 69 5.35 1.87 -3.42
C GLU A 69 3.84 1.73 -3.32
N LEU A 70 3.23 1.97 -2.14
CA LEU A 70 1.77 1.97 -2.00
C LEU A 70 1.11 2.93 -2.99
N ALA A 71 1.60 4.18 -3.07
CA ALA A 71 1.09 5.18 -4.00
C ALA A 71 1.16 4.71 -5.46
N ARG A 72 2.28 4.09 -5.86
CA ARG A 72 2.44 3.51 -7.20
C ARG A 72 1.42 2.40 -7.46
N ARG A 73 1.20 1.49 -6.49
CA ARG A 73 0.19 0.41 -6.60
C ARG A 73 -1.21 1.00 -6.77
N LEU A 74 -1.57 1.97 -5.92
CA LEU A 74 -2.89 2.59 -5.95
C LEU A 74 -3.13 3.38 -7.24
N LEU A 75 -2.12 4.10 -7.74
CA LEU A 75 -2.20 4.80 -9.03
C LEU A 75 -2.35 3.83 -10.21
N PHE A 76 -1.66 2.69 -10.17
CA PHE A 76 -1.85 1.63 -11.15
C PHE A 76 -3.29 1.07 -11.11
N LEU A 77 -3.83 0.85 -9.91
CA LEU A 77 -5.21 0.35 -9.71
C LEU A 77 -6.27 1.37 -10.10
N SER A 78 -6.08 2.66 -9.82
CA SER A 78 -7.03 3.70 -10.22
C SER A 78 -7.14 3.80 -11.75
N GLY A 79 -6.02 3.62 -12.46
CA GLY A 79 -5.96 3.88 -13.89
C GLY A 79 -6.07 5.38 -14.21
N ALA A 80 -5.82 5.75 -15.46
CA ALA A 80 -5.68 7.16 -15.85
C ALA A 80 -7.00 7.94 -15.95
N ASP A 81 -8.12 7.26 -16.19
CA ASP A 81 -9.40 7.88 -16.51
C ASP A 81 -10.46 7.76 -15.39
N ALA A 82 -10.11 7.20 -14.24
CA ALA A 82 -11.07 6.99 -13.15
C ALA A 82 -11.40 8.30 -12.41
N SER A 83 -12.69 8.54 -12.18
CA SER A 83 -13.13 9.62 -11.27
C SER A 83 -12.76 9.25 -9.83
N HIS A 84 -11.99 10.13 -9.18
CA HIS A 84 -11.66 9.99 -7.77
C HIS A 84 -12.92 10.03 -6.89
N GLU A 85 -13.90 10.86 -7.23
CA GLU A 85 -15.15 10.91 -6.46
C GLU A 85 -15.92 9.59 -6.53
N SER A 86 -16.02 8.99 -7.72
CA SER A 86 -16.69 7.70 -7.89
C SER A 86 -15.95 6.56 -7.19
N THR A 87 -14.61 6.60 -7.21
CA THR A 87 -13.76 5.61 -6.53
C THR A 87 -13.98 5.68 -5.02
N VAL A 88 -13.88 6.87 -4.44
CA VAL A 88 -14.09 7.10 -3.01
C VAL A 88 -15.52 6.76 -2.59
N ALA A 89 -16.53 7.14 -3.38
CA ALA A 89 -17.92 6.78 -3.09
C ALA A 89 -18.12 5.26 -3.04
N SER A 90 -17.46 4.51 -3.94
CA SER A 90 -17.54 3.04 -3.97
C SER A 90 -16.83 2.41 -2.77
N ILE A 91 -15.65 2.91 -2.41
CA ILE A 91 -14.89 2.48 -1.23
C ILE A 91 -15.69 2.74 0.05
N ASN A 92 -16.29 3.92 0.20
CA ASN A 92 -17.11 4.24 1.36
C ASN A 92 -18.41 3.41 1.43
N ALA A 93 -18.99 3.05 0.28
CA ALA A 93 -20.15 2.15 0.24
C ALA A 93 -19.82 0.74 0.73
N ALA A 94 -18.54 0.33 0.69
CA ALA A 94 -18.05 -0.93 1.25
C ALA A 94 -17.78 -0.85 2.78
N GLY A 95 -18.02 0.30 3.41
CA GLY A 95 -17.92 0.47 4.87
C GLY A 95 -16.66 1.19 5.35
N ALA A 96 -15.79 1.62 4.44
CA ALA A 96 -14.65 2.46 4.77
C ALA A 96 -15.07 3.94 4.99
N VAL A 97 -14.19 4.71 5.63
CA VAL A 97 -14.31 6.16 5.75
C VAL A 97 -13.09 6.80 5.12
N LEU A 98 -13.29 7.38 3.94
CA LEU A 98 -12.24 8.01 3.15
C LEU A 98 -12.78 9.25 2.43
N THR A 99 -12.05 10.34 2.48
CA THR A 99 -12.35 11.55 1.69
C THR A 99 -11.61 11.55 0.35
N VAL A 100 -12.04 12.39 -0.58
CA VAL A 100 -11.37 12.55 -1.87
C VAL A 100 -9.94 13.09 -1.71
N ASP A 101 -9.74 14.03 -0.78
CA ASP A 101 -8.43 14.61 -0.51
C ASP A 101 -7.48 13.57 0.09
N GLU A 102 -7.96 12.72 1.01
CA GLU A 102 -7.16 11.62 1.57
C GLU A 102 -6.80 10.58 0.50
N TRP A 103 -7.75 10.21 -0.37
CA TRP A 103 -7.46 9.35 -1.52
C TRP A 103 -6.38 9.95 -2.43
N GLN A 104 -6.49 11.25 -2.74
CA GLN A 104 -5.50 11.95 -3.56
C GLN A 104 -4.12 11.99 -2.88
N ALA A 105 -4.06 12.21 -1.58
CA ALA A 105 -2.82 12.17 -0.82
C ALA A 105 -2.19 10.76 -0.85
N LEU A 106 -3.00 9.69 -0.71
CA LEU A 106 -2.53 8.31 -0.78
C LEU A 106 -1.92 7.97 -2.15
N ILE A 107 -2.59 8.29 -3.25
CA ILE A 107 -2.06 8.02 -4.60
C ILE A 107 -0.87 8.93 -4.97
N ALA A 108 -0.72 10.08 -4.31
CA ALA A 108 0.44 10.96 -4.45
C ALA A 108 1.64 10.53 -3.58
N GLY A 109 1.45 9.60 -2.64
CA GLY A 109 2.46 9.22 -1.66
C GLY A 109 2.69 10.26 -0.56
N GLU A 110 1.80 11.25 -0.46
CA GLU A 110 1.81 12.32 0.55
C GLU A 110 0.84 12.03 1.71
N GLY A 111 0.12 10.91 1.64
CA GLY A 111 -0.85 10.47 2.63
C GLY A 111 -0.23 10.03 3.97
N PRO A 112 -1.06 9.83 4.99
CA PRO A 112 -0.60 9.37 6.30
C PRO A 112 0.04 7.98 6.20
N ARG A 113 1.07 7.74 7.02
CA ARG A 113 1.69 6.40 7.12
C ARG A 113 0.82 5.38 7.83
N ARG A 114 -0.14 5.82 8.63
CA ARG A 114 -1.14 4.94 9.24
C ARG A 114 -2.42 5.08 8.42
N VAL A 115 -2.83 3.98 7.82
CA VAL A 115 -4.05 3.90 7.01
C VAL A 115 -4.97 2.88 7.67
N SER A 116 -6.26 3.16 7.75
CA SER A 116 -7.21 2.20 8.31
C SER A 116 -7.20 0.89 7.51
N SER A 117 -7.22 -0.25 8.20
CA SER A 117 -7.33 -1.58 7.59
C SER A 117 -8.60 -1.65 6.73
N SER A 118 -9.71 -1.09 7.22
CA SER A 118 -10.99 -1.03 6.51
C SER A 118 -10.88 -0.29 5.16
N VAL A 119 -10.04 0.74 5.09
CA VAL A 119 -9.77 1.46 3.83
C VAL A 119 -8.98 0.59 2.87
N LEU A 120 -7.89 -0.05 3.33
CA LEU A 120 -7.07 -0.90 2.45
C LEU A 120 -7.85 -2.14 1.97
N SER A 121 -8.63 -2.76 2.84
CA SER A 121 -9.52 -3.88 2.50
C SER A 121 -10.59 -3.45 1.50
N ALA A 122 -11.29 -2.34 1.73
CA ALA A 122 -12.30 -1.82 0.80
C ALA A 122 -11.70 -1.42 -0.57
N VAL A 123 -10.47 -0.91 -0.59
CA VAL A 123 -9.75 -0.62 -1.83
C VAL A 123 -9.39 -1.92 -2.57
N ALA A 124 -8.90 -2.92 -1.86
CA ALA A 124 -8.58 -4.23 -2.44
C ALA A 124 -9.81 -4.88 -3.08
N ASP A 125 -10.93 -4.90 -2.36
CA ASP A 125 -12.22 -5.39 -2.84
C ASP A 125 -12.73 -4.60 -4.05
N HIS A 126 -12.63 -3.27 -4.02
CA HIS A 126 -13.07 -2.41 -5.12
C HIS A 126 -12.35 -2.72 -6.43
N PHE A 127 -11.05 -3.03 -6.35
CA PHE A 127 -10.21 -3.34 -7.51
C PHE A 127 -10.07 -4.84 -7.81
N ASP A 128 -10.75 -5.71 -7.04
CA ASP A 128 -10.68 -7.17 -7.17
C ASP A 128 -9.23 -7.71 -7.07
N VAL A 129 -8.48 -7.19 -6.09
CA VAL A 129 -7.12 -7.65 -5.75
C VAL A 129 -7.05 -8.17 -4.33
N ASP A 130 -6.06 -9.02 -4.05
CA ASP A 130 -5.81 -9.48 -2.68
C ASP A 130 -5.29 -8.34 -1.79
N GLU A 131 -5.73 -8.27 -0.53
CA GLU A 131 -5.31 -7.24 0.42
C GLU A 131 -3.79 -7.25 0.66
N SER A 132 -3.13 -8.41 0.57
CA SER A 132 -1.67 -8.52 0.64
C SER A 132 -0.97 -7.69 -0.42
N TYR A 133 -1.59 -7.42 -1.58
CA TYR A 133 -1.02 -6.54 -2.59
C TYR A 133 -0.88 -5.09 -2.09
N LEU A 134 -1.69 -4.64 -1.13
CA LEU A 134 -1.61 -3.27 -0.58
C LEU A 134 -0.85 -3.20 0.74
N THR A 135 -0.65 -4.34 1.42
CA THR A 135 -0.05 -4.39 2.75
C THR A 135 1.37 -4.99 2.73
N GLU A 136 1.63 -5.96 1.87
CA GLU A 136 2.95 -6.56 1.64
C GLU A 136 3.68 -5.83 0.50
N LEU A 137 4.22 -4.66 0.85
CA LEU A 137 4.89 -3.78 -0.10
C LEU A 137 6.32 -4.21 -0.44
N HIS A 138 6.84 -5.23 0.25
CA HIS A 138 8.18 -5.76 0.03
C HIS A 138 8.12 -7.04 -0.81
N GLY A 139 8.75 -7.02 -2.00
CA GLY A 139 8.78 -8.14 -2.93
C GLY A 139 8.09 -7.81 -4.25
N THR A 140 8.85 -7.80 -5.34
CA THR A 140 8.37 -7.38 -6.66
C THR A 140 7.63 -8.48 -7.41
N GLU A 141 7.99 -9.75 -7.21
CA GLU A 141 7.42 -10.88 -7.95
C GLU A 141 5.90 -11.04 -7.73
N SER A 142 5.44 -10.87 -6.48
CA SER A 142 4.02 -10.93 -6.14
C SER A 142 3.25 -9.75 -6.77
N ALA A 143 3.82 -8.54 -6.70
CA ALA A 143 3.21 -7.35 -7.29
C ALA A 143 3.10 -7.45 -8.82
N GLU A 144 4.16 -7.92 -9.49
CA GLU A 144 4.17 -8.11 -10.94
C GLU A 144 3.08 -9.09 -11.41
N GLN A 145 2.84 -10.17 -10.65
CA GLN A 145 1.79 -11.14 -10.96
C GLN A 145 0.40 -10.50 -10.86
N VAL A 146 0.13 -9.76 -9.79
CA VAL A 146 -1.16 -9.07 -9.60
C VAL A 146 -1.38 -8.02 -10.70
N GLU A 147 -0.37 -7.21 -11.01
CA GLU A 147 -0.47 -6.17 -12.03
C GLU A 147 -0.67 -6.73 -13.45
N ALA A 148 -0.01 -7.85 -13.77
CA ALA A 148 -0.20 -8.54 -15.03
C ALA A 148 -1.65 -9.07 -15.15
N ALA A 149 -2.20 -9.64 -14.07
CA ALA A 149 -3.58 -10.12 -14.03
C ALA A 149 -4.60 -8.97 -14.19
N VAL A 150 -4.42 -7.86 -13.46
CA VAL A 150 -5.27 -6.66 -13.57
C VAL A 150 -5.21 -6.07 -14.98
N SER A 151 -4.01 -5.94 -15.55
CA SER A 151 -3.83 -5.42 -16.91
C SER A 151 -4.53 -6.29 -17.96
N PHE A 152 -4.45 -7.60 -17.80
CA PHE A 152 -5.11 -8.56 -18.66
C PHE A 152 -6.64 -8.49 -18.55
N GLN A 153 -7.18 -8.45 -17.33
CA GLN A 153 -8.62 -8.29 -17.10
C GLN A 153 -9.17 -6.99 -17.72
N ARG A 154 -8.43 -5.88 -17.61
CA ARG A 154 -8.79 -4.61 -18.25
C ARG A 154 -8.83 -4.74 -19.77
N ALA A 155 -7.79 -5.31 -20.39
CA ALA A 155 -7.77 -5.51 -21.84
C ALA A 155 -8.90 -6.43 -22.34
N LEU A 156 -9.23 -7.48 -21.59
CA LEU A 156 -10.39 -8.32 -21.90
C LEU A 156 -11.70 -7.53 -21.85
N ARG A 157 -11.92 -6.75 -20.77
CA ARG A 157 -13.12 -5.92 -20.60
C ARG A 157 -13.25 -4.90 -21.73
N ASP A 158 -12.17 -4.22 -22.08
CA ASP A 158 -12.15 -3.21 -23.14
C ASP A 158 -12.49 -3.83 -24.51
N SER A 159 -11.99 -5.06 -24.76
CA SER A 159 -12.28 -5.82 -25.98
C SER A 159 -13.69 -6.42 -26.05
N GLY A 160 -14.47 -6.35 -24.98
CA GLY A 160 -15.79 -6.98 -24.87
C GLY A 160 -15.75 -8.52 -24.78
N ALA A 161 -14.59 -9.11 -24.48
CA ALA A 161 -14.44 -10.54 -24.29
C ALA A 161 -14.96 -10.99 -22.90
N SER A 162 -15.53 -12.19 -22.80
CA SER A 162 -16.13 -12.68 -21.55
C SER A 162 -15.08 -13.06 -20.49
N ALA A 163 -15.35 -12.72 -19.23
CA ALA A 163 -14.54 -13.03 -18.05
C ALA A 163 -14.30 -14.53 -17.81
N VAL A 164 -15.05 -15.43 -18.47
CA VAL A 164 -14.92 -16.89 -18.34
C VAL A 164 -13.54 -17.39 -18.79
N ALA A 165 -12.87 -16.71 -19.73
CA ALA A 165 -11.51 -17.06 -20.17
C ALA A 165 -10.42 -16.69 -19.15
N ALA A 166 -10.67 -15.73 -18.26
CA ALA A 166 -9.66 -15.18 -17.36
C ALA A 166 -9.32 -16.09 -16.16
N ARG A 167 -10.32 -16.81 -15.62
CA ARG A 167 -10.10 -17.75 -14.49
C ARG A 167 -9.26 -18.98 -14.85
N ALA A 168 -9.13 -19.29 -16.14
CA ALA A 168 -8.38 -20.47 -16.60
C ALA A 168 -6.85 -20.27 -16.58
N LEU A 169 -6.36 -19.06 -16.21
CA LEU A 169 -4.96 -18.66 -16.36
C LEU A 169 -4.19 -18.60 -15.02
N GLY A 170 -4.68 -19.22 -13.95
CA GLY A 170 -4.10 -19.12 -12.60
C GLY A 170 -2.62 -19.51 -12.46
N ASP A 171 -2.07 -20.30 -13.39
CA ASP A 171 -0.65 -20.71 -13.42
C ASP A 171 0.17 -20.01 -14.52
N VAL A 172 -0.34 -18.91 -15.09
CA VAL A 172 0.36 -18.20 -16.17
C VAL A 172 1.29 -17.14 -15.58
N SER A 173 2.54 -17.17 -16.04
CA SER A 173 3.57 -16.22 -15.61
C SER A 173 3.22 -14.77 -15.98
N PRO A 174 3.74 -13.76 -15.25
CA PRO A 174 3.45 -12.35 -15.54
C PRO A 174 3.82 -11.96 -16.97
N GLY A 175 4.97 -12.43 -17.46
CA GLY A 175 5.43 -12.17 -18.82
C GLY A 175 4.50 -12.72 -19.90
N ALA A 176 3.91 -13.91 -19.69
CA ALA A 176 2.96 -14.48 -20.62
C ALA A 176 1.61 -13.73 -20.60
N LEU A 177 1.12 -13.32 -19.43
CA LEU A 177 -0.08 -12.47 -19.31
C LEU A 177 0.11 -11.12 -20.02
N ASN A 178 1.29 -10.50 -19.87
CA ASN A 178 1.62 -9.25 -20.55
C ASN A 178 1.63 -9.41 -22.07
N ALA A 179 2.27 -10.46 -22.60
CA ALA A 179 2.29 -10.73 -24.03
C ALA A 179 0.88 -10.93 -24.62
N ILE A 180 -0.01 -11.64 -23.91
CA ILE A 180 -1.41 -11.81 -24.33
C ILE A 180 -2.16 -10.47 -24.26
N THR A 181 -1.97 -9.70 -23.20
CA THR A 181 -2.57 -8.37 -23.01
C THR A 181 -2.21 -7.43 -24.16
N GLU A 182 -0.94 -7.40 -24.56
CA GLU A 182 -0.48 -6.61 -25.72
C GLU A 182 -1.12 -7.07 -27.03
N ALA A 183 -1.25 -8.39 -27.23
CA ALA A 183 -1.92 -8.93 -28.41
C ALA A 183 -3.38 -8.50 -28.49
N ILE A 184 -4.13 -8.52 -27.37
CA ILE A 184 -5.53 -8.06 -27.31
C ILE A 184 -5.62 -6.58 -27.70
N ARG A 185 -4.83 -5.72 -27.05
CA ARG A 185 -4.83 -4.27 -27.32
C ARG A 185 -4.44 -3.94 -28.76
N SER A 186 -3.50 -4.68 -29.34
CA SER A 186 -3.08 -4.51 -30.74
C SER A 186 -4.22 -4.82 -31.71
N ILE A 187 -4.97 -5.91 -31.48
CA ILE A 187 -6.13 -6.29 -32.28
C ILE A 187 -7.22 -5.22 -32.21
N GLU A 188 -7.50 -4.68 -31.02
CA GLU A 188 -8.49 -3.61 -30.85
C GLU A 188 -8.09 -2.31 -31.55
N LYS A 189 -6.83 -1.90 -31.43
CA LYS A 189 -6.32 -0.70 -32.10
C LYS A 189 -6.45 -0.80 -33.62
N GLY A 190 -6.25 -1.98 -34.20
CA GLY A 190 -6.46 -2.23 -35.62
C GLY A 190 -7.92 -2.26 -36.07
N ARG A 191 -8.88 -2.32 -35.13
CA ARG A 191 -10.33 -2.41 -35.39
C ARG A 191 -11.07 -1.07 -35.26
N ARG A 192 -10.42 -0.03 -34.71
CA ARG A 192 -10.95 1.35 -34.71
C ARG A 192 -10.65 2.00 -36.08
N PRO A 193 -11.67 2.35 -36.89
CA PRO A 193 -11.50 2.98 -38.21
C PRO A 193 -10.99 4.43 -38.12
#